data_AF-F1ADL3-F1
#
_entry.id   AF-F1ADL3-F1
#
_cell.length_a   1.000
_cell.length_b   1.000
_cell.length_c   1.000
_cell.angle_alpha   90.00
_cell.angle_beta   90.00
_cell.angle_gamma   90.00
#
_symmetry.space_group_name_H-M   'P 1'
#
loop_
_entity.id
_entity.type
_entity.pdbx_description
1 polymer ?
#
loop_
_entity_poly.entity_id
_entity_poly.type
_entity_poly.pdbx_seq_one_letter_code
_entity_poly.pdbx_strand_id
1 'polypeptide(L)'
;MQTLAFALIFGACLSATDAGLIEAQLNKPVPDSVFTFYGAAGRGACGLDISSCSAAASGSLFDPNAQWVPSNFPDGRYILNDPICNGICIKVEYKGKSAVFPIDNKCPECPVNHVDLSETAFLVLEPLGGTVGKATGATLTYLLCNQTTISSCNGAATAGPTTAAPTTKLSDTTTKAPSAGSTTIASSVTTPSNGGGNSGKLSVAATVASSWNGGMQLALVFTNNDSKSVCSVTFSIALQSGQTISNSWNMENGSTTNQYKLPSWINIAPSGGQNSNAGLNIDGGGSTPPTVSAVTYGYC
;
A
#
# COMPACT_ATOMS: atom_id res chain seq x y z
N MET A 1 -2.71 -38.81 -17.59
CA MET A 1 -1.53 -38.27 -16.88
C MET A 1 -0.68 -37.52 -17.89
N GLN A 2 -0.70 -36.19 -17.87
CA GLN A 2 0.50 -35.36 -18.04
C GLN A 2 0.12 -33.90 -17.82
N THR A 3 0.55 -33.39 -16.68
CA THR A 3 0.43 -31.99 -16.27
C THR A 3 1.57 -31.23 -16.96
N LEU A 4 1.26 -30.29 -17.85
CA LEU A 4 2.25 -29.34 -18.37
C LEU A 4 2.43 -28.23 -17.34
N ALA A 5 3.59 -28.20 -16.68
CA ALA A 5 4.05 -27.09 -15.87
C ALA A 5 4.73 -26.05 -16.79
N PHE A 6 4.18 -24.85 -16.87
CA PHE A 6 4.86 -23.69 -17.45
C PHE A 6 5.80 -23.12 -16.38
N ALA A 7 7.10 -23.39 -16.51
CA ALA A 7 8.15 -22.70 -15.77
C ALA A 7 8.48 -21.39 -16.50
N LEU A 8 8.15 -20.25 -15.89
CA LEU A 8 8.67 -18.95 -16.29
C LEU A 8 10.13 -18.84 -15.81
N ILE A 9 11.06 -19.00 -16.75
CA ILE A 9 12.49 -18.80 -16.53
C ILE A 9 12.75 -17.29 -16.62
N PHE A 10 12.91 -16.61 -15.49
CA PHE A 10 13.57 -15.29 -15.44
C PHE A 10 15.08 -15.50 -15.58
N GLY A 11 15.55 -15.64 -16.82
CA GLY A 11 16.96 -15.72 -17.16
C GLY A 11 17.52 -14.36 -17.53
N ALA A 12 18.03 -13.61 -16.55
CA ALA A 12 19.07 -12.63 -16.85
C ALA A 12 20.40 -13.39 -16.88
N CYS A 13 21.06 -13.42 -18.04
CA CYS A 13 22.43 -13.91 -18.14
C CYS A 13 23.35 -12.72 -17.81
N LEU A 14 23.50 -12.39 -16.53
CA LEU A 14 24.55 -11.50 -16.05
C LEU A 14 25.70 -12.36 -15.52
N SER A 15 26.87 -12.19 -16.11
CA SER A 15 28.13 -12.73 -15.62
C SER A 15 28.42 -12.16 -14.22
N ALA A 16 28.49 -13.04 -13.24
CA ALA A 16 28.78 -12.73 -11.84
C ALA A 16 30.24 -12.30 -11.67
N THR A 17 30.53 -11.00 -11.76
CA THR A 17 31.79 -10.41 -11.29
C THR A 17 31.58 -8.94 -10.96
N ASP A 18 31.01 -8.66 -9.79
CA ASP A 18 31.50 -7.62 -8.87
C ASP A 18 30.68 -7.74 -7.59
N ALA A 19 31.37 -7.93 -6.46
CA ALA A 19 30.72 -7.98 -5.17
C ALA A 19 30.34 -6.55 -4.76
N GLY A 20 29.06 -6.19 -4.85
CA GLY A 20 28.51 -4.94 -4.35
C GLY A 20 28.56 -4.81 -2.82
N LEU A 21 28.50 -3.56 -2.36
CA LEU A 21 28.56 -3.20 -0.94
C LEU A 21 27.44 -3.88 -0.11
N ILE A 22 26.33 -4.22 -0.75
CA ILE A 22 25.20 -4.92 -0.12
C ILE A 22 25.50 -6.39 0.23
N GLU A 23 26.34 -7.13 -0.50
CA GLU A 23 26.49 -8.56 -0.19
C GLU A 23 27.20 -8.81 1.13
N ALA A 24 28.03 -7.85 1.56
CA ALA A 24 28.61 -7.87 2.89
C ALA A 24 27.55 -7.84 4.01
N GLN A 25 26.31 -7.44 3.71
CA GLN A 25 25.19 -7.36 4.66
C GLN A 25 24.12 -8.44 4.46
N LEU A 26 24.19 -9.22 3.38
CA LEU A 26 23.17 -10.25 3.10
C LEU A 26 23.13 -11.31 4.21
N ASN A 27 21.92 -11.65 4.63
CA ASN A 27 21.62 -12.64 5.67
C ASN A 27 22.24 -12.36 7.04
N LYS A 28 22.66 -11.11 7.30
CA LYS A 28 23.20 -10.70 8.60
C LYS A 28 22.15 -9.87 9.35
N PRO A 29 21.66 -10.34 10.50
CA PRO A 29 20.80 -9.53 11.36
C PRO A 29 21.57 -8.34 11.93
N VAL A 30 21.01 -7.15 11.77
CA VAL A 30 21.52 -5.90 12.32
C VAL A 30 20.58 -5.47 13.46
N PRO A 31 20.92 -5.74 14.73
CA PRO A 31 20.10 -5.35 15.88
C PRO A 31 20.14 -3.84 16.11
N ASP A 32 19.32 -3.35 17.05
CA ASP A 32 19.22 -1.94 17.43
C ASP A 32 19.01 -1.01 16.22
N SER A 33 18.30 -1.52 15.22
CA SER A 33 18.00 -0.82 13.98
C SER A 33 16.81 0.11 14.12
N VAL A 34 16.74 1.04 13.17
CA VAL A 34 15.71 2.06 13.05
C VAL A 34 14.97 1.85 11.73
N PHE A 35 13.67 2.09 11.75
CA PHE A 35 12.95 2.34 10.51
C PHE A 35 12.08 3.59 10.63
N THR A 36 12.01 4.35 9.55
CA THR A 36 11.15 5.54 9.40
C THR A 36 10.20 5.33 8.24
N PHE A 37 9.38 6.33 7.93
CA PHE A 37 8.69 6.35 6.65
C PHE A 37 8.94 7.62 5.85
N TYR A 38 8.80 7.47 4.53
CA TYR A 38 8.83 8.56 3.57
C TYR A 38 7.63 8.52 2.64
N GLY A 39 7.19 9.70 2.20
CA GLY A 39 6.08 9.89 1.27
C GLY A 39 6.54 10.06 -0.18
N ALA A 40 7.48 9.25 -0.67
CA ALA A 40 7.87 9.35 -2.07
C ALA A 40 6.97 8.52 -2.99
N ALA A 41 6.82 9.03 -4.21
CA ALA A 41 6.18 8.37 -5.33
C ALA A 41 7.04 8.56 -6.59
N GLY A 42 6.72 7.83 -7.65
CA GLY A 42 7.46 7.90 -8.90
C GLY A 42 8.62 6.92 -8.94
N ARG A 43 9.78 7.36 -9.43
CA ARG A 43 10.93 6.48 -9.70
C ARG A 43 11.94 6.53 -8.56
N GLY A 44 12.27 5.37 -7.99
CA GLY A 44 13.31 5.24 -6.97
C GLY A 44 14.72 5.28 -7.56
N ALA A 45 15.72 5.36 -6.69
CA ALA A 45 17.13 5.36 -7.07
C ALA A 45 17.57 4.14 -7.89
N CYS A 46 16.85 3.02 -7.80
CA CYS A 46 17.10 1.83 -8.61
C CYS A 46 16.53 1.91 -10.03
N GLY A 47 15.78 2.97 -10.35
CA GLY A 47 15.04 3.04 -11.61
C GLY A 47 13.80 2.16 -11.61
N LEU A 48 13.30 1.74 -10.45
CA LEU A 48 12.03 1.02 -10.31
C LEU A 48 10.95 2.00 -9.83
N ASP A 49 9.68 1.70 -10.13
CA ASP A 49 8.58 2.49 -9.60
C ASP A 49 8.44 2.20 -8.11
N ILE A 50 8.42 3.25 -7.29
CA ILE A 50 8.24 3.15 -5.84
C ILE A 50 6.81 2.68 -5.60
N SER A 51 6.68 1.46 -5.07
CA SER A 51 5.38 0.91 -4.72
C SER A 51 4.94 1.37 -3.33
N SER A 52 3.65 1.16 -3.00
CA SER A 52 3.16 1.36 -1.63
C SER A 52 3.79 0.38 -0.63
N CYS A 53 4.47 -0.67 -1.09
CA CYS A 53 5.12 -1.67 -0.25
C CYS A 53 6.61 -1.73 -0.59
N SER A 54 7.35 -0.69 -0.19
CA SER A 54 8.74 -0.49 -0.62
C SER A 54 9.63 0.01 0.51
N ALA A 55 10.94 -0.04 0.27
CA ALA A 55 11.95 0.42 1.19
C ALA A 55 13.07 1.18 0.46
N ALA A 56 13.56 2.24 1.11
CA ALA A 56 14.77 2.94 0.75
C ALA A 56 15.91 2.55 1.70
N ALA A 57 16.97 1.97 1.15
CA ALA A 57 18.10 1.48 1.95
C ALA A 57 19.20 2.53 2.12
N SER A 58 20.09 2.31 3.08
CA SER A 58 21.25 3.17 3.33
C SER A 58 22.02 3.49 2.05
N GLY A 59 22.30 4.78 1.85
CA GLY A 59 23.04 5.22 0.70
C GLY A 59 24.48 4.72 0.62
N SER A 60 25.04 4.25 1.74
CA SER A 60 26.38 3.64 1.83
C SER A 60 26.44 2.21 1.28
N LEU A 61 25.30 1.58 1.03
CA LEU A 61 25.20 0.24 0.44
C LEU A 61 25.05 0.26 -1.09
N PHE A 62 24.91 1.45 -1.67
CA PHE A 62 24.91 1.66 -3.12
C PHE A 62 26.35 1.87 -3.60
N ASP A 63 26.73 1.20 -4.67
CA ASP A 63 28.01 1.40 -5.33
C ASP A 63 28.04 2.81 -5.97
N PRO A 64 28.95 3.71 -5.53
CA PRO A 64 29.06 5.04 -6.11
C PRO A 64 29.46 5.03 -7.60
N ASN A 65 29.95 3.90 -8.11
CA ASN A 65 30.35 3.73 -9.52
C ASN A 65 29.29 3.03 -10.36
N ALA A 66 28.15 2.64 -9.77
CA ALA A 66 27.08 1.97 -10.50
C ALA A 66 26.61 2.82 -11.69
N GLN A 67 26.40 2.16 -12.83
CA GLN A 67 26.01 2.80 -14.07
C GLN A 67 24.55 2.51 -14.40
N TRP A 68 23.87 3.48 -14.98
CA TRP A 68 22.53 3.26 -15.54
C TRP A 68 22.63 2.43 -16.81
N VAL A 69 21.90 1.32 -16.87
CA VAL A 69 21.87 0.40 -18.02
C VAL A 69 20.45 0.25 -18.55
N PRO A 70 20.28 -0.02 -19.86
CA PRO A 70 18.98 -0.41 -20.39
C PRO A 70 18.44 -1.63 -19.64
N SER A 71 17.15 -1.61 -19.28
CA SER A 71 16.48 -2.75 -18.65
C SER A 71 15.68 -3.57 -19.66
N ASN A 72 15.22 -4.74 -19.22
CA ASN A 72 14.31 -5.60 -19.98
C ASN A 72 12.82 -5.31 -19.67
N PHE A 73 12.50 -4.24 -18.97
CA PHE A 73 11.10 -3.88 -18.73
C PHE A 73 10.43 -3.44 -20.05
N PRO A 74 9.13 -3.73 -20.25
CA PRO A 74 8.42 -3.45 -21.51
C PRO A 74 8.45 -1.99 -21.96
N ASP A 75 8.63 -1.06 -21.03
CA ASP A 75 8.69 0.38 -21.30
C ASP A 75 10.12 0.87 -21.62
N GLY A 76 11.09 -0.04 -21.77
CA GLY A 76 12.45 0.28 -22.19
C GLY A 76 13.22 1.13 -21.17
N ARG A 77 12.76 1.15 -19.92
CA ARG A 77 13.31 2.04 -18.90
C ARG A 77 14.75 1.66 -18.54
N TYR A 78 15.55 2.59 -18.02
CA TYR A 78 16.88 2.29 -17.48
C TYR A 78 16.78 1.90 -16.01
N ILE A 79 17.68 1.00 -15.56
CA ILE A 79 17.85 0.64 -14.15
C ILE A 79 19.30 0.92 -13.74
N LEU A 80 19.51 1.18 -12.45
CA LEU A 80 20.86 1.30 -11.92
C LEU A 80 21.46 -0.10 -11.82
N ASN A 81 22.56 -0.35 -12.51
CA ASN A 81 23.30 -1.61 -12.43
C ASN A 81 24.11 -1.67 -11.12
N ASP A 82 23.39 -1.76 -10.02
CA ASP A 82 23.91 -1.86 -8.66
C ASP A 82 23.35 -3.14 -8.03
N PRO A 83 24.16 -3.99 -7.39
CA PRO A 83 23.67 -5.19 -6.72
C PRO A 83 22.51 -4.94 -5.73
N ILE A 84 22.43 -3.77 -5.07
CA ILE A 84 21.30 -3.47 -4.17
C ILE A 84 19.97 -3.30 -4.92
N CYS A 85 20.03 -2.90 -6.20
CA CYS A 85 18.88 -2.71 -7.07
C CYS A 85 18.44 -3.97 -7.79
N ASN A 86 19.16 -5.08 -7.61
CA ASN A 86 18.96 -6.33 -8.33
C ASN A 86 18.29 -7.38 -7.43
N GLY A 87 17.06 -7.09 -6.99
CA GLY A 87 16.23 -8.06 -6.28
C GLY A 87 16.60 -8.26 -4.81
N ILE A 88 17.03 -7.20 -4.12
CA ILE A 88 17.24 -7.20 -2.67
C ILE A 88 15.96 -6.78 -1.97
N CYS A 89 15.63 -7.51 -0.90
CA CYS A 89 14.53 -7.23 0.00
C CYS A 89 15.10 -6.98 1.41
N ILE A 90 14.38 -6.21 2.21
CA ILE A 90 14.69 -5.99 3.62
C ILE A 90 13.64 -6.68 4.48
N LYS A 91 14.08 -7.59 5.34
CA LYS A 91 13.26 -8.11 6.44
C LYS A 91 13.41 -7.19 7.64
N VAL A 92 12.29 -6.79 8.22
CA VAL A 92 12.21 -5.99 9.44
C VAL A 92 11.48 -6.79 10.50
N GLU A 93 12.18 -7.05 11.60
CA GLU A 93 11.62 -7.68 12.80
C GLU A 93 11.48 -6.63 13.90
N TYR A 94 10.25 -6.44 14.40
CA TYR A 94 9.93 -5.38 15.34
C TYR A 94 8.73 -5.75 16.21
N LYS A 95 8.88 -5.64 17.54
CA LYS A 95 7.82 -5.92 18.54
C LYS A 95 7.07 -7.25 18.29
N GLY A 96 7.80 -8.31 17.92
CA GLY A 96 7.21 -9.64 17.65
C GLY A 96 6.54 -9.78 16.29
N LYS A 97 6.59 -8.76 15.42
CA LYS A 97 6.17 -8.82 14.02
C LYS A 97 7.38 -8.98 13.11
N SER A 98 7.13 -9.54 11.93
CA SER A 98 8.11 -9.65 10.85
C SER A 98 7.43 -9.29 9.53
N ALA A 99 8.06 -8.41 8.75
CA ALA A 99 7.64 -8.08 7.39
C ALA A 99 8.85 -7.96 6.46
N VAL A 100 8.64 -8.15 5.17
CA VAL A 100 9.67 -8.14 4.13
C VAL A 100 9.23 -7.23 2.99
N PHE A 101 10.08 -6.28 2.62
CA PHE A 101 9.79 -5.28 1.59
C PHE A 101 10.89 -5.25 0.53
N PRO A 102 10.57 -5.07 -0.76
CA PRO A 102 11.57 -4.83 -1.79
C PRO A 102 12.29 -3.49 -1.55
N ILE A 103 13.58 -3.47 -1.86
CA ILE A 103 14.36 -2.23 -1.93
C ILE A 103 14.30 -1.73 -3.38
N ASP A 104 13.72 -0.55 -3.57
CA ASP A 104 13.64 0.12 -4.88
C ASP A 104 14.21 1.54 -4.84
N ASN A 105 14.61 2.02 -3.66
CA ASN A 105 15.07 3.39 -3.46
C ASN A 105 16.26 3.51 -2.50
N LYS A 106 16.82 4.72 -2.43
CA LYS A 106 17.98 5.10 -1.61
C LYS A 106 17.58 6.13 -0.57
N CYS A 107 18.02 5.94 0.66
CA CYS A 107 18.05 6.96 1.71
C CYS A 107 19.51 7.40 1.91
N PRO A 108 19.95 8.50 1.26
CA PRO A 108 21.35 8.92 1.27
C PRO A 108 21.95 9.13 2.66
N GLU A 109 21.16 9.63 3.59
CA GLU A 109 21.53 9.98 4.96
C GLU A 109 21.41 8.81 5.95
N CYS A 110 20.72 7.73 5.59
CA CYS A 110 20.48 6.61 6.48
C CYS A 110 21.78 5.81 6.70
N PRO A 111 22.18 5.51 7.95
CA PRO A 111 23.20 4.51 8.22
C PRO A 111 22.72 3.09 7.86
N VAL A 112 23.62 2.10 7.83
CA VAL A 112 23.30 0.70 7.47
C VAL A 112 22.21 0.07 8.34
N ASN A 113 22.09 0.50 9.60
CA ASN A 113 21.05 0.03 10.52
C ASN A 113 19.75 0.87 10.45
N HIS A 114 19.54 1.63 9.38
CA HIS A 114 18.34 2.43 9.17
C HIS A 114 17.79 2.20 7.75
N VAL A 115 16.51 1.86 7.67
CA VAL A 115 15.75 1.81 6.42
C VAL A 115 14.58 2.79 6.47
N ASP A 116 14.29 3.44 5.36
CA ASP A 116 13.10 4.30 5.22
C ASP A 116 12.02 3.54 4.45
N LEU A 117 10.88 3.28 5.07
CA LEU A 117 9.81 2.48 4.48
C LEU A 117 8.80 3.38 3.78
N SER A 118 8.10 2.89 2.76
CA SER A 118 6.87 3.55 2.36
C SER A 118 5.93 3.65 3.57
N GLU A 119 5.10 4.68 3.63
CA GLU A 119 4.16 4.85 4.75
C GLU A 119 3.29 3.60 4.97
N THR A 120 2.82 2.96 3.90
CA THR A 120 2.05 1.73 4.03
C THR A 120 2.90 0.56 4.54
N ALA A 121 4.16 0.41 4.15
CA ALA A 121 5.04 -0.63 4.69
C ALA A 121 5.37 -0.38 6.17
N PHE A 122 5.58 0.88 6.56
CA PHE A 122 5.80 1.28 7.95
C PHE A 122 4.64 0.83 8.84
N LEU A 123 3.42 1.12 8.41
CA LEU A 123 2.24 0.84 9.20
C LEU A 123 1.90 -0.67 9.28
N VAL A 124 2.51 -1.54 8.45
CA VAL A 124 2.41 -3.01 8.64
C VAL A 124 3.01 -3.39 9.99
N LEU A 125 4.16 -2.79 10.30
CA LEU A 125 4.93 -3.09 11.50
C LEU A 125 4.44 -2.26 12.68
N GLU A 126 4.21 -0.97 12.46
CA GLU A 126 3.72 -0.05 13.48
C GLU A 126 2.41 0.62 13.09
N PRO A 127 1.29 -0.13 13.28
CA PRO A 127 -0.06 0.31 13.54
C PRO A 127 -0.24 1.79 13.64
N LEU A 128 0.21 2.25 14.80
CA LEU A 128 -0.10 3.53 15.41
C LEU A 128 0.71 4.69 14.84
N GLY A 129 1.44 4.47 13.73
CA GLY A 129 2.31 5.48 13.12
C GLY A 129 3.60 5.73 13.89
N GLY A 130 3.80 5.04 15.03
CA GLY A 130 4.97 5.13 15.89
C GLY A 130 5.09 6.49 16.57
N THR A 131 6.16 6.69 17.33
CA THR A 131 6.47 8.01 17.87
C THR A 131 7.04 8.86 16.72
N VAL A 132 6.18 9.64 16.06
CA VAL A 132 6.57 10.61 15.01
C VAL A 132 7.15 9.95 13.74
N GLY A 133 6.62 8.80 13.30
CA GLY A 133 7.09 8.15 12.07
C GLY A 133 8.48 7.55 12.15
N LYS A 134 8.96 7.28 13.37
CA LYS A 134 10.23 6.61 13.66
C LYS A 134 10.01 5.48 14.66
N ALA A 135 10.53 4.32 14.32
CA ALA A 135 10.56 3.15 15.19
C ALA A 135 12.02 2.74 15.46
N THR A 136 12.31 2.33 16.70
CA THR A 136 13.66 2.00 17.16
C THR A 136 13.67 0.63 17.85
N GLY A 137 14.80 -0.07 17.84
CA GLY A 137 14.92 -1.41 18.41
C GLY A 137 14.40 -2.51 17.50
N ALA A 138 14.37 -2.27 16.18
CA ALA A 138 14.12 -3.30 15.19
C ALA A 138 15.37 -4.15 14.95
N THR A 139 15.20 -5.28 14.29
CA THR A 139 16.29 -6.02 13.64
C THR A 139 16.06 -5.99 12.14
N LEU A 140 17.05 -5.50 11.39
CA LEU A 140 17.03 -5.48 9.94
C LEU A 140 17.84 -6.66 9.39
N THR A 141 17.39 -7.30 8.32
CA THR A 141 18.16 -8.31 7.61
C THR A 141 17.94 -8.16 6.10
N TYR A 142 19.00 -7.88 5.36
CA TYR A 142 18.96 -7.83 3.90
C TYR A 142 18.94 -9.25 3.33
N LEU A 143 18.04 -9.51 2.38
CA LEU A 143 17.76 -10.83 1.80
C LEU A 143 17.63 -10.71 0.29
N LEU A 144 17.77 -11.84 -0.41
CA LEU A 144 17.36 -11.93 -1.81
C LEU A 144 15.83 -12.08 -1.89
N CYS A 145 15.17 -11.25 -2.69
CA CYS A 145 13.71 -11.27 -2.83
C CYS A 145 13.18 -12.62 -3.37
N ASN A 146 13.95 -13.31 -4.21
CA ASN A 146 13.56 -14.62 -4.76
C ASN A 146 13.71 -15.79 -3.77
N GLN A 147 14.29 -15.54 -2.59
CA GLN A 147 14.47 -16.53 -1.51
C GLN A 147 13.58 -16.23 -0.30
N THR A 148 12.67 -15.27 -0.42
CA THR A 148 11.80 -14.83 0.68
C THR A 148 10.39 -14.53 0.19
N THR A 149 9.45 -14.42 1.12
CA THR A 149 8.06 -14.05 0.85
C THR A 149 7.89 -12.56 1.13
N ILE A 150 7.69 -11.77 0.08
CA ILE A 150 7.38 -10.34 0.20
C ILE A 150 6.05 -10.19 0.94
N SER A 151 6.03 -9.29 1.92
CA SER A 151 4.83 -9.02 2.72
C SER A 151 3.80 -8.23 1.94
N SER A 152 2.53 -8.46 2.26
CA SER A 152 1.44 -7.65 1.73
C SER A 152 1.31 -6.38 2.55
N CYS A 153 1.29 -5.22 1.87
CA CYS A 153 0.95 -3.94 2.48
C CYS A 153 -0.53 -3.57 2.32
N ASN A 154 -1.35 -4.48 1.77
CA ASN A 154 -2.79 -4.29 1.59
C ASN A 154 -3.49 -4.42 2.96
N GLY A 155 -3.45 -3.37 3.79
CA GLY A 155 -4.14 -3.34 5.10
C GLY A 155 -3.45 -2.54 6.20
N ALA A 156 -2.26 -1.98 5.93
CA ALA A 156 -1.48 -1.31 6.95
C ALA A 156 -1.89 0.14 7.25
N ALA A 157 -2.59 0.84 6.35
CA ALA A 157 -2.74 2.30 6.38
C ALA A 157 -3.56 2.94 7.54
N THR A 158 -3.73 2.30 8.71
CA THR A 158 -4.68 2.79 9.73
C THR A 158 -4.20 2.80 11.18
N ALA A 159 -3.05 3.39 11.46
CA ALA A 159 -3.12 4.39 12.53
C ALA A 159 -2.14 5.55 12.37
N GLY A 160 -2.75 6.73 12.41
CA GLY A 160 -2.03 7.99 12.48
C GLY A 160 -1.61 8.32 13.92
N PRO A 161 -0.64 9.22 14.08
CA PRO A 161 -0.10 9.61 15.37
C PRO A 161 -1.11 10.48 16.13
N THR A 162 -1.44 10.10 17.37
CA THR A 162 -2.20 10.96 18.28
C THR A 162 -1.23 11.94 18.94
N THR A 163 -1.24 13.20 18.49
CA THR A 163 -0.47 14.30 19.11
C THR A 163 -1.15 14.70 20.42
N ALA A 164 -0.66 14.21 21.56
CA ALA A 164 -1.12 14.65 22.88
C ALA A 164 -0.22 15.76 23.43
N ALA A 165 -0.77 16.97 23.59
CA ALA A 165 -0.22 18.02 24.44
C ALA A 165 -0.75 17.85 25.90
N PRO A 166 -0.03 18.31 26.93
CA PRO A 166 -0.28 17.89 28.31
C PRO A 166 -1.32 18.79 29.00
N THR A 167 -2.30 18.18 29.67
CA THR A 167 -3.04 18.83 30.76
C THR A 167 -3.19 17.90 31.96
N THR A 168 -3.17 18.55 33.11
CA THR A 168 -2.98 18.09 34.47
C THR A 168 -4.12 17.25 35.07
N LYS A 169 -3.74 16.11 35.66
CA LYS A 169 -4.04 15.54 37.00
C LYS A 169 -5.48 15.54 37.60
N LEU A 170 -5.73 14.42 38.32
CA LEU A 170 -6.82 14.00 39.24
C LEU A 170 -8.01 13.28 38.58
N SER A 171 -8.58 12.19 39.10
CA SER A 171 -8.29 11.26 40.21
C SER A 171 -9.28 10.07 40.10
N ASP A 172 -8.80 8.87 40.46
CA ASP A 172 -9.49 7.69 41.04
C ASP A 172 -10.89 7.24 40.57
N THR A 173 -11.02 5.98 40.12
CA THR A 173 -11.47 4.82 40.93
C THR A 173 -11.84 3.62 40.04
N THR A 174 -11.48 2.43 40.51
CA THR A 174 -11.65 1.06 40.00
C THR A 174 -13.06 0.61 39.59
N THR A 175 -13.20 -0.22 38.53
CA THR A 175 -13.91 -1.52 38.62
C THR A 175 -13.65 -2.50 37.46
N LYS A 176 -13.31 -3.73 37.88
CA LYS A 176 -13.36 -5.10 37.31
C LYS A 176 -14.02 -5.36 35.93
N ALA A 177 -13.33 -6.21 35.15
CA ALA A 177 -13.77 -6.89 33.92
C ALA A 177 -15.01 -7.79 34.11
N PRO A 178 -15.68 -8.16 32.98
CA PRO A 178 -15.68 -9.58 32.63
C PRO A 178 -15.49 -9.90 31.13
N SER A 179 -15.04 -11.13 30.93
CA SER A 179 -14.85 -11.88 29.69
C SER A 179 -16.17 -12.36 29.05
N ALA A 180 -16.29 -12.25 27.73
CA ALA A 180 -17.05 -13.09 26.78
C ALA A 180 -16.88 -12.42 25.41
N GLY A 181 -16.80 -13.05 24.24
CA GLY A 181 -17.04 -14.39 23.74
C GLY A 181 -16.95 -14.22 22.22
N SER A 182 -16.19 -15.06 21.53
CA SER A 182 -15.99 -14.97 20.09
C SER A 182 -17.26 -15.45 19.38
N THR A 183 -17.91 -14.54 18.63
CA THR A 183 -19.04 -14.88 17.77
C THR A 183 -18.69 -14.56 16.33
N THR A 184 -18.46 -15.61 15.55
CA THR A 184 -18.37 -15.59 14.09
C THR A 184 -19.75 -15.24 13.51
N ILE A 185 -19.86 -14.13 12.80
CA ILE A 185 -21.06 -13.81 12.00
C ILE A 185 -20.67 -13.86 10.53
N ALA A 186 -21.34 -14.78 9.81
CA ALA A 186 -21.29 -14.90 8.38
C ALA A 186 -21.94 -13.67 7.72
N SER A 187 -21.21 -12.98 6.84
CA SER A 187 -21.74 -11.90 6.01
C SER A 187 -22.65 -12.46 4.92
N SER A 188 -23.94 -12.15 5.04
CA SER A 188 -24.91 -12.24 3.96
C SER A 188 -24.69 -11.11 2.96
N VAL A 189 -24.49 -11.48 1.70
CA VAL A 189 -24.46 -10.55 0.57
C VAL A 189 -25.88 -10.05 0.32
N THR A 190 -26.14 -8.77 0.58
CA THR A 190 -27.32 -8.06 0.07
C THR A 190 -26.86 -7.09 -1.01
N THR A 191 -27.31 -7.35 -2.24
CA THR A 191 -27.20 -6.44 -3.39
C THR A 191 -28.21 -5.30 -3.26
N PRO A 192 -27.79 -4.01 -3.32
CA PRO A 192 -28.71 -2.91 -3.57
C PRO A 192 -28.84 -2.61 -5.06
N SER A 193 -30.07 -2.28 -5.45
CA SER A 193 -30.58 -2.12 -6.81
C SER A 193 -30.56 -0.67 -7.31
N ASN A 194 -30.23 -0.52 -8.60
CA ASN A 194 -30.56 0.48 -9.63
C ASN A 194 -30.79 1.98 -9.30
N GLY A 195 -30.03 2.82 -10.00
CA GLY A 195 -30.33 4.24 -10.27
C GLY A 195 -29.56 4.80 -11.47
N GLY A 196 -30.20 4.78 -12.65
CA GLY A 196 -30.03 5.64 -13.85
C GLY A 196 -28.65 6.18 -14.29
N GLY A 197 -28.09 5.58 -15.34
CA GLY A 197 -27.04 6.17 -16.19
C GLY A 197 -25.92 5.18 -16.58
N ASN A 198 -26.03 4.51 -17.74
CA ASN A 198 -25.03 3.58 -18.32
C ASN A 198 -24.53 2.41 -17.42
N SER A 199 -25.27 2.04 -16.37
CA SER A 199 -24.82 1.17 -15.26
C SER A 199 -24.53 -0.30 -15.58
N GLY A 200 -24.68 -0.76 -16.82
CA GLY A 200 -24.38 -2.15 -17.19
C GLY A 200 -22.91 -2.41 -17.48
N LYS A 201 -22.18 -1.37 -17.91
CA LYS A 201 -20.85 -1.53 -18.49
C LYS A 201 -19.72 -1.09 -17.58
N LEU A 202 -19.95 -0.08 -16.75
CA LEU A 202 -19.07 0.28 -15.66
C LEU A 202 -19.90 0.31 -14.38
N SER A 203 -19.48 -0.45 -13.38
CA SER A 203 -20.06 -0.41 -12.03
C SER A 203 -19.02 0.04 -11.03
N VAL A 204 -19.49 0.61 -9.91
CA VAL A 204 -18.66 0.93 -8.75
C VAL A 204 -19.34 0.36 -7.51
N ALA A 205 -18.55 -0.22 -6.61
CA ALA A 205 -19.00 -0.73 -5.34
C ALA A 205 -18.11 -0.21 -4.21
N ALA A 206 -18.72 0.15 -3.08
CA ALA A 206 -17.99 0.50 -1.86
C ALA A 206 -17.80 -0.77 -1.03
N THR A 207 -16.56 -1.20 -0.87
CA THR A 207 -16.20 -2.38 -0.08
C THR A 207 -15.54 -1.92 1.21
N VAL A 208 -16.04 -2.39 2.35
CA VAL A 208 -15.42 -2.11 3.66
C VAL A 208 -14.06 -2.78 3.71
N ALA A 209 -13.00 -1.97 3.73
CA ALA A 209 -11.63 -2.42 3.92
C ALA A 209 -11.33 -2.59 5.42
N SER A 210 -11.82 -1.67 6.25
CA SER A 210 -11.75 -1.74 7.71
C SER A 210 -12.85 -0.91 8.36
N SER A 211 -13.13 -1.14 9.64
CA SER A 211 -14.10 -0.37 10.43
C SER A 211 -13.60 -0.09 11.83
N TRP A 212 -14.07 0.99 12.44
CA TRP A 212 -13.78 1.40 13.82
C TRP A 212 -15.04 1.89 14.53
N ASN A 213 -14.91 2.20 15.82
CA ASN A 213 -16.01 2.77 16.58
C ASN A 213 -16.39 4.14 16.00
N GLY A 214 -17.50 4.20 15.28
CA GLY A 214 -18.01 5.43 14.67
C GLY A 214 -17.46 5.75 13.29
N GLY A 215 -16.89 4.79 12.55
CA GLY A 215 -16.50 5.02 11.15
C GLY A 215 -15.98 3.79 10.42
N MET A 216 -15.63 3.98 9.14
CA MET A 216 -15.11 2.92 8.27
C MET A 216 -14.22 3.44 7.14
N GLN A 217 -13.31 2.59 6.68
CA GLN A 217 -12.54 2.79 5.46
C GLN A 217 -13.14 1.95 4.34
N LEU A 218 -13.34 2.58 3.18
CA LEU A 218 -13.95 1.99 2.01
C LEU A 218 -12.97 2.02 0.84
N ALA A 219 -12.77 0.86 0.22
CA ALA A 219 -12.21 0.77 -1.12
C ALA A 219 -13.33 0.87 -2.14
N LEU A 220 -13.18 1.75 -3.13
CA LEU A 220 -14.11 1.85 -4.25
C LEU A 220 -13.63 0.94 -5.37
N VAL A 221 -14.38 -0.12 -5.63
CA VAL A 221 -14.07 -1.12 -6.66
C VAL A 221 -14.84 -0.77 -7.92
N PHE A 222 -14.13 -0.30 -8.93
CA PHE A 222 -14.66 -0.03 -10.25
C PHE A 222 -14.49 -1.28 -11.12
N THR A 223 -15.56 -1.77 -11.75
CA THR A 223 -15.53 -2.94 -12.64
C THR A 223 -15.97 -2.52 -14.03
N ASN A 224 -15.08 -2.69 -15.02
CA ASN A 224 -15.36 -2.40 -16.43
C ASN A 224 -15.73 -3.68 -17.18
N ASN A 225 -17.02 -3.86 -17.42
CA ASN A 225 -17.59 -4.96 -18.19
C ASN A 225 -17.71 -4.63 -19.69
N ASP A 226 -17.17 -3.51 -20.17
CA ASP A 226 -17.12 -3.20 -21.61
C ASP A 226 -15.92 -3.86 -22.31
N SER A 227 -15.92 -3.77 -23.63
CA SER A 227 -14.87 -4.22 -24.54
C SER A 227 -13.68 -3.25 -24.68
N LYS A 228 -13.79 -2.03 -24.13
CA LYS A 228 -12.76 -0.98 -24.23
C LYS A 228 -12.29 -0.55 -22.85
N SER A 229 -11.01 -0.20 -22.74
CA SER A 229 -10.45 0.37 -21.51
C SER A 229 -11.13 1.70 -21.15
N VAL A 230 -11.35 1.93 -19.86
CA VAL A 230 -11.90 3.18 -19.34
C VAL A 230 -10.78 3.99 -18.69
N CYS A 231 -10.60 5.24 -19.15
CA CYS A 231 -9.54 6.15 -18.70
C CYS A 231 -10.08 7.37 -17.93
N SER A 232 -11.40 7.55 -17.86
CA SER A 232 -12.01 8.62 -17.06
C SER A 232 -13.32 8.13 -16.47
N VAL A 233 -13.55 8.43 -15.20
CA VAL A 233 -14.77 8.09 -14.48
C VAL A 233 -15.17 9.26 -13.61
N THR A 234 -16.42 9.69 -13.73
CA THR A 234 -17.11 10.50 -12.73
C THR A 234 -18.11 9.62 -12.01
N PHE A 235 -18.12 9.66 -10.68
CA PHE A 235 -18.99 8.86 -9.84
C PHE A 235 -19.55 9.70 -8.70
N SER A 236 -20.60 9.21 -8.04
CA SER A 236 -21.23 9.88 -6.91
C SER A 236 -21.19 9.02 -5.65
N ILE A 237 -21.14 9.67 -4.50
CA ILE A 237 -21.21 9.04 -3.18
C ILE A 237 -22.40 9.62 -2.41
N ALA A 238 -23.36 8.76 -2.07
CA ALA A 238 -24.48 9.12 -1.21
C ALA A 238 -24.22 8.60 0.21
N LEU A 239 -23.82 9.52 1.09
CA LEU A 239 -23.61 9.25 2.52
C LEU A 239 -24.93 8.96 3.23
N GLN A 240 -24.89 8.05 4.21
CA GLN A 240 -26.01 7.80 5.10
C GLN A 240 -26.19 8.96 6.11
N SER A 241 -27.32 9.00 6.80
CA SER A 241 -27.55 10.02 7.82
C SER A 241 -26.48 9.96 8.91
N GLY A 242 -25.85 11.11 9.19
CA GLY A 242 -24.79 11.23 10.18
C GLY A 242 -23.39 10.82 9.70
N GLN A 243 -23.23 10.38 8.44
CA GLN A 243 -21.91 10.12 7.84
C GLN A 243 -21.27 11.40 7.30
N THR A 244 -19.96 11.53 7.48
CA THR A 244 -19.12 12.55 6.86
C THR A 244 -17.86 11.91 6.29
N ILE A 245 -17.44 12.35 5.10
CA ILE A 245 -16.15 11.94 4.54
C ILE A 245 -15.06 12.68 5.29
N SER A 246 -14.20 11.94 5.99
CA SER A 246 -13.09 12.51 6.74
C SER A 246 -11.79 12.57 5.94
N ASN A 247 -11.61 11.62 5.02
CA ASN A 247 -10.53 11.66 4.04
C ASN A 247 -10.91 10.88 2.77
N SER A 248 -10.28 11.19 1.65
CA SER A 248 -10.40 10.45 0.38
C SER A 248 -9.07 10.42 -0.34
N TRP A 249 -8.78 9.33 -1.05
CA TRP A 249 -7.55 9.19 -1.84
C TRP A 249 -7.86 8.75 -3.26
N ASN A 250 -7.03 9.20 -4.21
CA ASN A 250 -7.20 8.96 -5.64
C ASN A 250 -8.63 9.29 -6.12
N MET A 251 -9.17 10.37 -5.58
CA MET A 251 -10.48 10.93 -5.90
C MET A 251 -10.32 12.45 -6.00
N GLU A 252 -10.71 13.01 -7.13
CA GLU A 252 -10.70 14.45 -7.38
C GLU A 252 -12.13 15.00 -7.24
N ASN A 253 -12.27 16.25 -6.83
CA ASN A 253 -13.59 16.88 -6.72
C ASN A 253 -14.26 16.98 -8.11
N GLY A 254 -15.51 16.55 -8.19
CA GLY A 254 -16.35 16.68 -9.36
C GLY A 254 -16.92 18.09 -9.53
N SER A 255 -17.72 18.26 -10.58
CA SER A 255 -18.37 19.54 -10.90
C SER A 255 -19.61 19.84 -10.05
N THR A 256 -20.09 18.87 -9.28
CA THR A 256 -21.27 18.99 -8.43
C THR A 256 -21.02 18.38 -7.06
N THR A 257 -21.85 18.77 -6.07
CA THR A 257 -21.79 18.23 -4.71
C THR A 257 -21.94 16.71 -4.72
N ASN A 258 -21.09 16.02 -3.96
CA ASN A 258 -21.05 14.56 -3.83
C ASN A 258 -20.66 13.80 -5.11
N GLN A 259 -20.14 14.49 -6.13
CA GLN A 259 -19.50 13.86 -7.28
C GLN A 259 -17.99 13.98 -7.22
N TYR A 260 -17.32 12.93 -7.71
CA TYR A 260 -15.88 12.78 -7.71
C TYR A 260 -15.41 12.22 -9.04
N LYS A 261 -14.14 12.46 -9.37
CA LYS A 261 -13.47 11.92 -10.55
C LYS A 261 -12.33 11.01 -10.14
N LEU A 262 -12.09 9.95 -10.91
CA LEU A 262 -10.83 9.22 -10.83
C LEU A 262 -9.72 10.04 -11.50
N PRO A 263 -8.50 10.06 -10.94
CA PRO A 263 -7.35 10.67 -11.56
C PRO A 263 -7.09 10.17 -12.99
N SER A 264 -6.56 11.04 -13.84
CA SER A 264 -6.35 10.76 -15.27
C SER A 264 -5.36 9.62 -15.58
N TRP A 265 -4.53 9.22 -14.61
CA TRP A 265 -3.60 8.09 -14.74
C TRP A 265 -4.26 6.73 -14.47
N ILE A 266 -5.49 6.70 -13.96
CA ILE A 266 -6.21 5.43 -13.74
C ILE A 266 -6.74 4.89 -15.06
N ASN A 267 -6.40 3.63 -15.35
CA ASN A 267 -6.92 2.87 -16.47
C ASN A 267 -7.58 1.59 -15.96
N ILE A 268 -8.85 1.39 -16.32
CA ILE A 268 -9.62 0.18 -15.99
C ILE A 268 -9.71 -0.68 -17.24
N ALA A 269 -8.98 -1.80 -17.23
CA ALA A 269 -8.95 -2.76 -18.33
C ALA A 269 -10.35 -3.26 -18.72
N PRO A 270 -10.58 -3.61 -20.00
CA PRO A 270 -11.87 -4.13 -20.46
C PRO A 270 -12.16 -5.53 -19.90
N SER A 271 -13.35 -6.04 -20.22
CA SER A 271 -13.74 -7.44 -20.05
C SER A 271 -13.68 -7.94 -18.61
N GLY A 272 -14.20 -7.14 -17.68
CA GLY A 272 -14.28 -7.43 -16.26
C GLY A 272 -13.07 -6.91 -15.46
N GLY A 273 -12.21 -6.09 -16.08
CA GLY A 273 -11.09 -5.46 -15.38
C GLY A 273 -11.57 -4.63 -14.19
N GLN A 274 -10.81 -4.70 -13.09
CA GLN A 274 -11.14 -3.99 -11.86
C GLN A 274 -10.06 -2.99 -11.49
N ASN A 275 -10.48 -1.90 -10.85
CA ASN A 275 -9.60 -0.95 -10.20
C ASN A 275 -10.13 -0.63 -8.79
N SER A 276 -9.26 -0.69 -7.80
CA SER A 276 -9.58 -0.42 -6.39
C SER A 276 -8.64 0.61 -5.77
N ASN A 277 -8.00 1.44 -6.60
CA ASN A 277 -7.00 2.40 -6.16
C ASN A 277 -7.61 3.60 -5.45
N ALA A 278 -8.91 3.87 -5.63
CA ALA A 278 -9.61 4.97 -5.00
C ALA A 278 -10.41 4.51 -3.78
N GLY A 279 -10.58 5.41 -2.82
CA GLY A 279 -11.34 5.12 -1.61
C GLY A 279 -11.43 6.29 -0.66
N LEU A 280 -12.11 6.04 0.45
CA LEU A 280 -12.44 7.07 1.43
C LEU A 280 -12.56 6.52 2.85
N ASN A 281 -12.31 7.40 3.81
CA ASN A 281 -12.67 7.22 5.20
C ASN A 281 -13.96 7.98 5.47
N ILE A 282 -14.88 7.32 6.18
CA ILE A 282 -16.14 7.91 6.63
C ILE A 282 -16.18 7.83 8.14
N ASP A 283 -16.50 8.97 8.74
CA ASP A 283 -16.81 9.10 10.16
C ASP A 283 -18.32 9.30 10.34
N GLY A 284 -18.83 8.92 11.51
CA GLY A 284 -20.24 9.02 11.85
C GLY A 284 -21.10 8.01 11.09
N GLY A 285 -22.29 7.72 11.62
CA GLY A 285 -23.14 6.64 11.11
C GLY A 285 -22.61 5.24 11.43
N GLY A 286 -23.51 4.27 11.52
CA GLY A 286 -23.18 2.89 11.89
C GLY A 286 -22.33 2.14 10.85
N SER A 287 -22.33 0.81 10.91
CA SER A 287 -21.54 -0.07 10.03
C SER A 287 -22.05 -0.18 8.58
N THR A 288 -22.94 0.70 8.13
CA THR A 288 -23.56 0.64 6.80
C THR A 288 -22.77 1.49 5.80
N PRO A 289 -22.20 0.90 4.74
CA PRO A 289 -21.51 1.67 3.70
C PRO A 289 -22.43 2.69 2.99
N PRO A 290 -21.86 3.79 2.48
CA PRO A 290 -22.58 4.71 1.60
C PRO A 290 -22.92 4.00 0.28
N THR A 291 -23.91 4.55 -0.43
CA THR A 291 -24.19 4.10 -1.79
C THR A 291 -23.26 4.83 -2.76
N VAL A 292 -22.70 4.10 -3.71
CA VAL A 292 -21.86 4.67 -4.78
C VAL A 292 -22.44 4.32 -6.14
N SER A 293 -22.31 5.24 -7.10
CA SER A 293 -22.78 5.02 -8.47
C SER A 293 -21.86 5.69 -9.49
N ALA A 294 -21.61 5.01 -10.60
CA ALA A 294 -20.96 5.62 -11.75
C ALA A 294 -21.93 6.60 -12.41
N VAL A 295 -21.48 7.83 -12.67
CA VAL A 295 -22.29 8.90 -13.27
C VAL A 295 -21.98 9.01 -14.76
N THR A 296 -20.69 9.17 -15.09
CA THR A 296 -20.20 9.17 -16.48
C THR A 296 -18.83 8.51 -16.55
N TYR A 297 -18.45 8.04 -17.73
CA TYR A 297 -17.11 7.53 -17.98
C TYR A 297 -16.73 7.71 -19.45
N GLY A 298 -15.42 7.71 -19.73
CA GLY A 298 -14.85 7.82 -21.07
C GLY A 298 -13.79 6.78 -21.32
N TYR A 299 -13.74 6.26 -22.54
CA TYR A 299 -12.72 5.30 -22.95
C TYR A 299 -11.37 5.97 -23.16
N CYS A 300 -10.33 5.13 -23.09
CA CYS A 300 -9.12 5.34 -23.85
C CYS A 300 -9.44 5.01 -25.34
#